data_AF-A0A428PHS8-F1
#
_entry.id   AF-A0A428PHS8-F1
#
_cell.length_a   1.000
_cell.length_b   1.000
_cell.length_c   1.000
_cell.angle_alpha   90.00
_cell.angle_beta   90.00
_cell.angle_gamma   90.00
#
_symmetry.space_group_name_H-M   'P 1'
#
loop_
_entity.id
_entity.type
_entity.pdbx_description
1 polymer ?
#
loop_
_entity_poly.entity_id
_entity_poly.type
_entity_poly.pdbx_seq_one_letter_code
_entity_poly.pdbx_strand_id
1 'polypeptide(L)'
;MPTPQNPSPSWLAPYQVRHGHSTVLKYQGKLDRHEILHHLRGNLECSHRVDLELIHTRLRYFLKDLSQLGDAVGLKSWNKTVPIFLLKGPVGSRGNTSRFRPALHNYLYHRWFRPYRSDIEYGQFIAHIFYFQDQPVVLDEDSAVELVLSMHAIAIQGKDYKRCDSVHYITRVPVLIILTGQDDGLSAPVTFDSITDAEVITIRGKIAARMRLETAIDFIMALEEREDMAFGPQPDPVASTTSYDHHIQTDASKLGWGDEPLTGPSSQWVDMNIFIDWTGEGARYDQNGFVNGLARTCLEASCKCIDKDRRDQ
;
A
#
# COMPACT_ATOMS: atom_id res chain seq x y z
N MET A 1 32.20 34.98 -4.52
CA MET A 1 31.47 34.14 -5.51
C MET A 1 30.21 33.65 -4.83
N PRO A 2 29.01 33.79 -5.45
CA PRO A 2 27.81 33.19 -4.89
C PRO A 2 27.97 31.67 -4.97
N THR A 3 27.77 30.99 -3.84
CA THR A 3 27.63 29.53 -3.80
C THR A 3 26.53 29.12 -4.79
N PRO A 4 26.74 28.09 -5.63
CA PRO A 4 25.66 27.58 -6.46
C PRO A 4 24.51 27.21 -5.52
N GLN A 5 23.35 27.86 -5.70
CA GLN A 5 22.14 27.48 -4.98
C GLN A 5 21.91 26.00 -5.30
N ASN A 6 21.93 25.16 -4.26
CA ASN A 6 21.51 23.77 -4.42
C ASN A 6 20.13 23.79 -5.08
N PRO A 7 19.90 22.95 -6.11
CA PRO A 7 18.59 22.88 -6.72
C PRO A 7 17.56 22.60 -5.62
N SER A 8 16.45 23.33 -5.67
CA SER A 8 15.35 23.10 -4.73
C SER A 8 14.94 21.63 -4.80
N PRO A 9 14.66 20.98 -3.66
CA PRO A 9 14.19 19.59 -3.66
C PRO A 9 13.06 19.36 -4.66
N SER A 10 13.11 18.27 -5.43
CA SER A 10 12.15 17.98 -6.51
C SER A 10 10.72 17.81 -6.03
N TRP A 11 10.51 17.51 -4.74
CA TRP A 11 9.19 17.40 -4.13
C TRP A 11 8.58 18.75 -3.74
N LEU A 12 9.30 19.87 -3.81
CA LEU A 12 8.73 21.17 -3.47
C LEU A 12 7.78 21.65 -4.57
N ALA A 13 6.55 22.00 -4.18
CA ALA A 13 5.60 22.60 -5.11
C ALA A 13 6.00 24.04 -5.46
N PRO A 14 5.65 24.56 -6.66
CA PRO A 14 6.04 25.91 -7.08
C PRO A 14 5.69 27.01 -6.08
N TYR A 15 4.50 26.97 -5.47
CA TYR A 15 4.08 27.95 -4.47
C TYR A 15 4.81 27.80 -3.14
N GLN A 16 5.23 26.59 -2.77
CA GLN A 16 6.08 26.39 -1.58
C GLN A 16 7.47 27.00 -1.79
N VAL A 17 7.99 26.99 -3.02
CA VAL A 17 9.22 27.72 -3.37
C VAL A 17 8.99 29.23 -3.27
N ARG A 18 7.87 29.75 -3.78
CA ARG A 18 7.57 31.20 -3.79
C ARG A 18 7.30 31.77 -2.40
N HIS A 19 6.49 31.10 -1.59
CA HIS A 19 6.04 31.58 -0.26
C HIS A 19 6.94 31.10 0.88
N GLY A 20 7.83 30.14 0.61
CA GLY A 20 8.62 29.44 1.61
C GLY A 20 7.87 28.25 2.19
N HIS A 21 8.47 27.06 2.10
CA HIS A 21 7.89 25.79 2.54
C HIS A 21 7.44 25.82 4.01
N SER A 22 8.29 26.35 4.91
CA SER A 22 7.98 26.46 6.34
C SER A 22 6.78 27.38 6.60
N THR A 23 6.65 28.45 5.82
CA THR A 23 5.56 29.42 5.91
C THR A 23 4.24 28.75 5.56
N VAL A 24 4.21 28.03 4.43
CA VAL A 24 3.03 27.27 3.99
C VAL A 24 2.64 26.19 5.00
N LEU A 25 3.60 25.40 5.50
CA LEU A 25 3.33 24.34 6.48
C LEU A 25 2.80 24.86 7.82
N LYS A 26 3.15 26.08 8.19
CA LYS A 26 2.64 26.75 9.40
C LYS A 26 1.32 27.47 9.15
N TYR A 27 0.74 27.31 7.96
CA TYR A 27 -0.46 28.02 7.51
C TYR A 27 -0.31 29.55 7.64
N GLN A 28 0.90 30.04 7.33
CA GLN A 28 1.21 31.46 7.34
C GLN A 28 1.16 31.97 5.90
N GLY A 29 0.37 33.02 5.66
CA GLY A 29 0.14 33.57 4.33
C GLY A 29 -1.10 33.01 3.64
N LYS A 30 -1.49 33.67 2.54
CA LYS A 30 -2.63 33.27 1.71
C LYS A 30 -2.12 32.63 0.44
N LEU A 31 -2.80 31.58 0.01
CA LEU A 31 -2.53 30.87 -1.23
C LEU A 31 -3.70 31.03 -2.21
N ASP A 32 -3.44 30.84 -3.49
CA ASP A 32 -4.52 30.76 -4.48
C ASP A 32 -5.31 29.46 -4.29
N ARG A 33 -6.59 29.44 -4.69
CA ARG A 33 -7.48 28.29 -4.47
C ARG A 33 -6.90 26.96 -4.96
N HIS A 34 -6.32 26.91 -6.15
CA HIS A 34 -5.73 25.70 -6.71
C HIS A 34 -4.49 25.22 -5.92
N GLU A 35 -3.77 26.15 -5.29
CA GLU A 35 -2.61 25.85 -4.44
C GLU A 35 -3.02 25.35 -3.06
N ILE A 36 -4.12 25.88 -2.52
CA ILE A 36 -4.75 25.35 -1.30
C ILE A 36 -5.17 23.90 -1.54
N LEU A 37 -5.90 23.62 -2.61
CA LEU A 37 -6.35 22.28 -2.96
C LEU A 37 -5.19 21.31 -3.16
N HIS A 38 -4.14 21.73 -3.87
CA HIS A 38 -2.90 20.97 -4.00
C HIS A 38 -2.24 20.70 -2.65
N HIS A 39 -2.14 21.71 -1.78
CA HIS A 39 -1.56 21.55 -0.45
C HIS A 39 -2.32 20.52 0.40
N LEU A 40 -3.65 20.65 0.45
CA LEU A 40 -4.51 19.75 1.20
C LEU A 40 -4.42 18.32 0.66
N ARG A 41 -4.44 18.15 -0.67
CA ARG A 41 -4.25 16.83 -1.29
C ARG A 41 -2.90 16.23 -0.92
N GLY A 42 -1.82 17.00 -1.00
CA GLY A 42 -0.49 16.53 -0.59
C GLY A 42 -0.43 16.10 0.88
N ASN A 43 -1.13 16.79 1.77
CA ASN A 43 -1.22 16.40 3.19
C ASN A 43 -2.03 15.10 3.36
N LEU A 44 -3.13 14.92 2.63
CA LEU A 44 -3.92 13.68 2.65
C LEU A 44 -3.09 12.48 2.18
N GLU A 45 -2.35 12.64 1.07
CA GLU A 45 -1.45 11.59 0.56
C GLU A 45 -0.34 11.25 1.57
N CYS A 46 0.24 12.26 2.24
CA CYS A 46 1.22 12.05 3.30
C CYS A 46 0.62 11.26 4.46
N SER A 47 -0.55 11.66 4.99
CA SER A 47 -1.21 10.98 6.10
C SER A 47 -1.56 9.54 5.73
N HIS A 48 -2.14 9.33 4.55
CA HIS A 48 -2.48 8.00 4.03
C HIS A 48 -1.24 7.09 3.97
N ARG A 49 -0.13 7.60 3.44
CA ARG A 49 1.15 6.87 3.39
C ARG A 49 1.70 6.54 4.78
N VAL A 50 1.63 7.48 5.72
CA VAL A 50 2.06 7.28 7.12
C VAL A 50 1.22 6.20 7.81
N ASP A 51 -0.10 6.27 7.65
CA ASP A 51 -1.04 5.35 8.30
C ASP A 51 -0.84 3.93 7.77
N LEU A 52 -0.75 3.75 6.45
CA LEU A 52 -0.47 2.45 5.86
C LEU A 52 0.94 1.94 6.25
N GLU A 53 1.95 2.81 6.33
CA GLU A 53 3.28 2.43 6.84
C GLU A 53 3.16 1.85 8.25
N LEU A 54 2.44 2.56 9.14
CA LEU A 54 2.30 2.18 10.54
C LEU A 54 1.64 0.81 10.66
N ILE A 55 0.57 0.60 9.91
CA ILE A 55 -0.19 -0.65 9.88
C ILE A 55 0.67 -1.79 9.30
N HIS A 56 1.31 -1.58 8.16
CA HIS A 56 2.01 -2.64 7.43
C HIS A 56 3.40 -2.98 7.96
N THR A 57 4.05 -2.09 8.69
CA THR A 57 5.44 -2.31 9.12
C THR A 57 5.63 -2.40 10.63
N ARG A 58 4.79 -1.72 11.42
CA ARG A 58 4.98 -1.65 12.88
C ARG A 58 4.02 -2.53 13.66
N LEU A 59 2.76 -2.61 13.25
CA LEU A 59 1.78 -3.44 13.96
C LEU A 59 2.18 -4.92 13.88
N ARG A 60 2.08 -5.58 15.03
CA ARG A 60 2.10 -7.03 15.15
C ARG A 60 0.72 -7.42 15.64
N TYR A 61 0.04 -8.22 14.85
CA TYR A 61 -1.28 -8.70 15.22
C TYR A 61 -1.11 -9.88 16.19
N PHE A 62 -1.73 -9.75 17.36
CA PHE A 62 -1.89 -10.85 18.31
C PHE A 62 -3.24 -11.50 18.02
N LEU A 63 -3.27 -12.41 17.07
CA LEU A 63 -4.44 -13.26 16.84
C LEU A 63 -4.10 -14.66 17.31
N LYS A 64 -4.94 -15.20 18.21
CA LYS A 64 -4.85 -16.60 18.61
C LYS A 64 -5.38 -17.51 17.50
N ASP A 65 -6.28 -16.98 16.66
CA ASP A 65 -6.96 -17.68 15.57
C ASP A 65 -7.34 -16.66 14.47
N LEU A 66 -7.30 -17.07 13.20
CA LEU A 66 -7.65 -16.20 12.06
C LEU A 66 -9.16 -15.95 11.89
N SER A 67 -10.02 -16.73 12.51
CA SER A 67 -11.44 -16.38 12.69
C SER A 67 -11.62 -15.04 13.41
N GLN A 68 -10.67 -14.65 14.27
CA GLN A 68 -10.67 -13.36 14.96
C GLN A 68 -10.25 -12.20 14.04
N LEU A 69 -9.76 -12.49 12.83
CA LEU A 69 -9.41 -11.46 11.86
C LEU A 69 -10.65 -10.65 11.44
N GLY A 70 -11.81 -11.30 11.31
CA GLY A 70 -13.06 -10.64 10.96
C GLY A 70 -13.50 -9.59 11.99
N ASP A 71 -13.30 -9.89 13.27
CA ASP A 71 -13.67 -9.03 14.39
C ASP A 71 -12.61 -7.97 14.72
N ALA A 72 -11.32 -8.33 14.62
CA ALA A 72 -10.19 -7.47 15.01
C ALA A 72 -9.75 -6.49 13.91
N VAL A 73 -9.93 -6.84 12.65
CA VAL A 73 -9.60 -5.98 11.50
C VAL A 73 -10.79 -5.11 11.11
N GLY A 74 -12.00 -5.48 11.56
CA GLY A 74 -13.23 -4.87 11.09
C GLY A 74 -13.32 -5.05 9.58
N LEU A 75 -14.02 -6.09 9.13
CA LEU A 75 -14.40 -6.32 7.71
C LEU A 75 -15.25 -5.17 7.09
N LYS A 76 -15.13 -3.94 7.60
CA LYS A 76 -15.07 -2.72 6.79
C LYS A 76 -13.76 -2.60 6.00
N SER A 77 -12.97 -3.68 5.86
CA SER A 77 -12.14 -3.88 4.68
C SER A 77 -13.07 -3.92 3.47
N TRP A 78 -13.30 -2.74 2.91
CA TRP A 78 -13.73 -2.42 1.56
C TRP A 78 -13.53 -3.65 0.67
N ASN A 79 -14.58 -4.11 -0.03
CA ASN A 79 -14.62 -5.33 -0.85
C ASN A 79 -13.49 -5.45 -1.93
N LYS A 80 -12.57 -4.49 -1.98
CA LYS A 80 -11.42 -4.37 -2.88
C LYS A 80 -10.06 -4.75 -2.27
N THR A 81 -9.93 -4.81 -0.95
CA THR A 81 -8.62 -5.01 -0.32
C THR A 81 -8.31 -6.49 -0.11
N VAL A 82 -7.21 -6.97 -0.69
CA VAL A 82 -6.77 -8.36 -0.52
C VAL A 82 -5.79 -8.52 0.67
N PRO A 83 -6.04 -9.40 1.63
CA PRO A 83 -5.06 -9.75 2.65
C PRO A 83 -3.84 -10.47 2.05
N ILE A 84 -2.65 -10.04 2.45
CA ILE A 84 -1.38 -10.73 2.20
C ILE A 84 -0.84 -11.25 3.53
N PHE A 85 -0.86 -12.56 3.71
CA PHE A 85 -0.34 -13.23 4.89
C PHE A 85 1.13 -13.58 4.73
N LEU A 86 1.96 -13.01 5.59
CA LEU A 86 3.35 -13.42 5.76
C LEU A 86 3.39 -14.56 6.78
N LEU A 87 3.63 -15.78 6.32
CA LEU A 87 3.55 -17.00 7.12
C LEU A 87 4.89 -17.38 7.74
N LYS A 88 4.90 -17.78 9.00
CA LYS A 88 6.09 -18.37 9.63
C LYS A 88 6.39 -19.74 9.04
N GLY A 89 7.61 -19.91 8.52
CA GLY A 89 8.13 -21.24 8.17
C GLY A 89 8.63 -22.03 9.39
N PRO A 90 9.12 -23.28 9.18
CA PRO A 90 9.80 -24.10 10.17
C PRO A 90 10.85 -23.37 11.01
N VAL A 91 11.21 -23.94 12.18
CA VAL A 91 12.30 -23.42 13.02
C VAL A 91 13.58 -23.24 12.18
N GLY A 92 14.18 -22.04 12.23
CA GLY A 92 15.34 -21.66 11.39
C GLY A 92 15.00 -21.09 10.01
N SER A 93 13.72 -21.05 9.62
CA SER A 93 13.22 -20.41 8.39
C SER A 93 12.34 -19.19 8.66
N ARG A 94 12.57 -18.51 9.81
CA ARG A 94 11.96 -17.20 10.07
C ARG A 94 12.40 -16.25 8.96
N GLY A 95 11.45 -15.86 8.10
CA GLY A 95 11.72 -14.93 7.02
C GLY A 95 12.19 -13.57 7.54
N ASN A 96 12.85 -12.78 6.70
CA ASN A 96 13.45 -11.50 7.06
C ASN A 96 12.38 -10.38 7.12
N THR A 97 11.42 -10.53 8.03
CA THR A 97 10.22 -9.69 8.15
C THR A 97 10.54 -8.20 8.31
N SER A 98 11.62 -7.84 9.00
CA SER A 98 12.00 -6.44 9.23
C SER A 98 12.41 -5.70 7.96
N ARG A 99 12.89 -6.41 6.94
CA ARG A 99 13.26 -5.83 5.64
C ARG A 99 12.21 -6.10 4.56
N PHE A 100 11.63 -7.30 4.59
CA PHE A 100 10.65 -7.71 3.59
C PHE A 100 9.35 -6.92 3.69
N ARG A 101 8.84 -6.65 4.91
CA ARG A 101 7.60 -5.87 5.09
C ARG A 101 7.70 -4.45 4.49
N PRO A 102 8.74 -3.64 4.81
CA PRO A 102 8.95 -2.35 4.16
C PRO A 102 9.03 -2.43 2.63
N ALA A 103 9.77 -3.40 2.10
CA ALA A 103 9.93 -3.57 0.66
C ALA A 103 8.62 -3.94 -0.04
N LEU A 104 7.86 -4.87 0.56
CA LEU A 104 6.54 -5.29 0.06
C LEU A 104 5.54 -4.14 0.11
N HIS A 105 5.50 -3.41 1.22
CA HIS A 105 4.66 -2.22 1.34
C HIS A 105 4.95 -1.19 0.24
N ASN A 106 6.23 -0.90 -0.02
CA ASN A 106 6.62 0.03 -1.08
C ASN A 106 6.21 -0.46 -2.46
N TYR A 107 6.51 -1.72 -2.77
CA TYR A 107 6.13 -2.33 -4.03
C TYR A 107 4.62 -2.21 -4.27
N LEU A 108 3.80 -2.64 -3.30
CA LEU A 108 2.33 -2.56 -3.40
C LEU A 108 1.84 -1.13 -3.54
N TYR A 109 2.38 -0.19 -2.76
CA TYR A 109 1.99 1.20 -2.82
C TYR A 109 2.30 1.83 -4.18
N HIS A 110 3.50 1.62 -4.71
CA HIS A 110 3.87 2.17 -6.02
C HIS A 110 3.19 1.47 -7.21
N ARG A 111 2.64 0.26 -7.03
CA ARG A 111 1.80 -0.40 -8.04
C ARG A 111 0.40 0.21 -8.11
N TRP A 112 -0.19 0.51 -6.95
CA TRP A 112 -1.57 0.97 -6.85
C TRP A 112 -1.71 2.50 -6.89
N PHE A 113 -0.86 3.22 -6.16
CA PHE A 113 -0.99 4.65 -5.96
C PHE A 113 -0.63 5.43 -7.23
N ARG A 114 -1.56 6.31 -7.62
CA ARG A 114 -1.40 7.27 -8.71
C ARG A 114 -1.47 8.67 -8.10
N PRO A 115 -0.37 9.45 -8.13
CA PRO A 115 -0.35 10.81 -7.62
C PRO A 115 -1.56 11.62 -8.05
N TYR A 116 -2.19 12.31 -7.09
CA TYR A 116 -3.39 13.12 -7.27
C TYR A 116 -4.66 12.39 -7.70
N ARG A 117 -4.57 11.16 -8.22
CA ARG A 117 -5.69 10.47 -8.88
C ARG A 117 -6.27 9.33 -8.07
N SER A 118 -5.48 8.70 -7.19
CA SER A 118 -6.01 7.63 -6.34
C SER A 118 -7.00 8.18 -5.34
N ASP A 119 -8.15 7.53 -5.23
CA ASP A 119 -9.06 7.69 -4.12
C ASP A 119 -8.37 7.06 -2.89
N ILE A 120 -8.09 7.89 -1.89
CA ILE A 120 -7.35 7.53 -0.66
C ILE A 120 -8.23 7.72 0.58
N GLU A 121 -9.43 8.23 0.37
CA GLU A 121 -10.47 8.41 1.37
C GLU A 121 -10.73 7.10 2.10
N TYR A 122 -10.94 7.18 3.42
CA TYR A 122 -11.10 6.04 4.33
C TYR A 122 -9.97 4.99 4.30
N GLY A 123 -8.78 5.37 3.83
CA GLY A 123 -7.64 4.47 3.84
C GLY A 123 -7.70 3.39 2.75
N GLN A 124 -8.38 3.67 1.64
CA GLN A 124 -8.39 2.77 0.47
C GLN A 124 -6.98 2.31 0.11
N PHE A 125 -6.85 1.00 -0.11
CA PHE A 125 -5.60 0.39 -0.54
C PHE A 125 -5.86 -1.04 -1.08
N ILE A 126 -5.08 -1.47 -2.07
CA ILE A 126 -5.34 -2.75 -2.74
C ILE A 126 -5.02 -3.98 -1.88
N ALA A 127 -4.09 -3.88 -0.93
CA ALA A 127 -3.67 -5.06 -0.18
C ALA A 127 -3.14 -4.76 1.22
N HIS A 128 -3.59 -5.52 2.22
CA HIS A 128 -3.11 -5.36 3.60
C HIS A 128 -2.14 -6.46 4.01
N ILE A 129 -0.99 -6.06 4.56
CA ILE A 129 0.06 -7.00 4.98
C ILE A 129 -0.19 -7.45 6.42
N PHE A 130 -0.46 -8.75 6.59
CA PHE A 130 -0.69 -9.37 7.89
C PHE A 130 0.49 -10.24 8.30
N TYR A 131 0.98 -10.00 9.52
CA TYR A 131 1.99 -10.82 10.17
C TYR A 131 1.60 -11.02 11.64
N PHE A 132 1.37 -12.28 12.04
CA PHE A 132 0.95 -12.60 13.41
C PHE A 132 2.11 -13.04 14.28
N GLN A 133 2.16 -12.52 15.50
CA GLN A 133 3.22 -12.90 16.45
C GLN A 133 3.06 -14.33 16.97
N ASP A 134 1.84 -14.84 17.08
CA ASP A 134 1.52 -16.18 17.61
C ASP A 134 1.06 -17.15 16.53
N GLN A 135 1.37 -16.84 15.26
CA GLN A 135 1.10 -17.72 14.11
C GLN A 135 1.64 -19.14 14.36
N PRO A 136 0.84 -20.19 14.09
CA PRO A 136 1.34 -21.56 14.08
C PRO A 136 2.42 -21.71 12.99
N VAL A 137 3.33 -22.66 13.19
CA VAL A 137 4.36 -22.96 12.20
C VAL A 137 3.69 -23.59 10.99
N VAL A 138 3.88 -23.00 9.82
CA VAL A 138 3.39 -23.53 8.55
C VAL A 138 4.47 -24.41 7.95
N LEU A 139 4.20 -25.71 7.86
CA LEU A 139 5.15 -26.72 7.37
C LEU A 139 4.99 -26.98 5.87
N ASP A 140 3.76 -26.86 5.37
CA ASP A 140 3.34 -27.17 4.01
C ASP A 140 2.17 -26.25 3.59
N GLU A 141 1.71 -26.44 2.35
CA GLU A 141 0.60 -25.65 1.81
C GLU A 141 -0.75 -26.02 2.40
N ASP A 142 -0.95 -27.27 2.79
CA ASP A 142 -2.14 -27.68 3.51
C ASP A 142 -2.31 -26.85 4.79
N SER A 143 -1.25 -26.71 5.56
CA SER A 143 -1.23 -25.90 6.78
C SER A 143 -1.37 -24.40 6.48
N ALA A 144 -0.88 -23.93 5.33
CA ALA A 144 -1.02 -22.55 4.88
C ALA A 144 -2.49 -22.25 4.50
N VAL A 145 -3.12 -23.17 3.77
CA VAL A 145 -4.51 -23.05 3.33
C VAL A 145 -5.43 -23.08 4.53
N GLU A 146 -5.26 -24.03 5.46
CA GLU A 146 -6.03 -24.12 6.72
C GLU A 146 -6.01 -22.82 7.52
N LEU A 147 -4.86 -22.16 7.55
CA LEU A 147 -4.72 -20.89 8.24
C LEU A 147 -5.56 -19.80 7.54
N VAL A 148 -5.57 -19.75 6.20
CA VAL A 148 -6.10 -18.63 5.40
C VAL A 148 -7.60 -18.78 5.02
N LEU A 149 -8.28 -19.86 5.44
CA LEU A 149 -9.56 -20.36 4.91
C LEU A 149 -10.77 -19.41 4.81
N SER A 150 -10.75 -18.20 5.40
CA SER A 150 -11.93 -17.32 5.44
C SER A 150 -11.94 -16.19 4.40
N MET A 151 -10.85 -15.91 3.67
CA MET A 151 -10.76 -14.75 2.76
C MET A 151 -9.97 -15.05 1.48
N HIS A 152 -10.35 -14.43 0.34
CA HIS A 152 -9.51 -14.38 -0.86
C HIS A 152 -8.19 -13.73 -0.49
N ALA A 153 -7.08 -14.46 -0.61
CA ALA A 153 -5.85 -14.04 0.04
C ALA A 153 -4.59 -14.50 -0.69
N ILE A 154 -3.52 -13.74 -0.51
CA ILE A 154 -2.17 -14.12 -0.90
C ILE A 154 -1.45 -14.64 0.34
N ALA A 155 -0.84 -15.82 0.24
CA ALA A 155 0.07 -16.35 1.24
C ALA A 155 1.51 -16.35 0.72
N ILE A 156 2.44 -15.88 1.56
CA ILE A 156 3.89 -15.93 1.31
C ILE A 156 4.56 -16.73 2.43
N GLN A 157 5.28 -17.79 2.09
CA GLN A 157 5.90 -18.65 3.10
C GLN A 157 7.23 -18.07 3.62
N GLY A 158 7.52 -18.27 4.91
CA GLY A 158 8.71 -17.74 5.59
C GLY A 158 10.04 -18.05 4.90
N LYS A 159 10.13 -19.23 4.26
CA LYS A 159 11.31 -19.67 3.52
C LYS A 159 11.59 -18.79 2.29
N ASP A 160 10.54 -18.25 1.67
CA ASP A 160 10.58 -17.53 0.39
C ASP A 160 10.95 -16.05 0.55
N TYR A 161 10.92 -15.52 1.77
CA TYR A 161 11.40 -14.18 2.10
C TYR A 161 12.48 -14.15 3.17
N LYS A 162 13.23 -15.26 3.33
CA LYS A 162 14.36 -15.36 4.27
C LYS A 162 15.59 -14.60 3.80
N ARG A 163 15.85 -14.55 2.49
CA ARG A 163 17.08 -13.98 1.92
C ARG A 163 16.89 -12.51 1.56
N CYS A 164 17.99 -11.76 1.56
CA CYS A 164 18.00 -10.39 1.07
C CYS A 164 17.65 -10.33 -0.43
N ASP A 165 17.97 -11.38 -1.21
CA ASP A 165 17.61 -11.45 -2.63
C ASP A 165 16.10 -11.36 -2.87
N SER A 166 15.29 -11.89 -1.96
CA SER A 166 13.82 -11.77 -2.03
C SER A 166 13.31 -10.34 -1.81
N VAL A 167 14.12 -9.45 -1.24
CA VAL A 167 13.85 -8.00 -1.20
C VAL A 167 14.22 -7.35 -2.52
N HIS A 168 15.33 -7.77 -3.14
CA HIS A 168 15.79 -7.24 -4.43
C HIS A 168 14.91 -7.69 -5.61
N TYR A 169 14.42 -8.93 -5.55
CA TYR A 169 13.56 -9.54 -6.56
C TYR A 169 12.17 -9.81 -6.00
N ILE A 170 11.59 -8.81 -5.33
CA ILE A 170 10.31 -8.96 -4.65
C ILE A 170 9.20 -9.45 -5.58
N THR A 171 9.24 -9.01 -6.84
CA THR A 171 8.31 -9.42 -7.90
C THR A 171 8.35 -10.92 -8.20
N ARG A 172 9.48 -11.59 -7.92
CA ARG A 172 9.72 -13.02 -8.18
C ARG A 172 9.43 -13.93 -7.00
N VAL A 173 9.04 -13.37 -5.85
CA VAL A 173 8.71 -14.16 -4.68
C VAL A 173 7.53 -15.08 -5.04
N PRO A 174 7.65 -16.41 -4.82
CA PRO A 174 6.55 -17.32 -5.05
C PRO A 174 5.45 -17.07 -4.01
N VAL A 175 4.21 -17.07 -4.48
CA VAL A 175 3.03 -16.88 -3.64
C VAL A 175 1.95 -17.90 -3.98
N LEU A 176 1.04 -18.09 -3.02
CA LEU A 176 -0.17 -18.89 -3.20
C LEU A 176 -1.38 -17.96 -3.09
N ILE A 177 -2.19 -17.85 -4.15
CA ILE A 177 -3.53 -17.25 -4.06
C ILE A 177 -4.53 -18.37 -3.79
N ILE A 178 -5.40 -18.17 -2.80
CA ILE A 178 -6.44 -19.12 -2.43
C ILE A 178 -7.80 -18.48 -2.72
N LEU A 179 -8.63 -19.16 -3.51
CA LEU A 179 -10.01 -18.75 -3.73
C LEU A 179 -10.90 -19.38 -2.66
N THR A 180 -11.70 -18.56 -1.98
CA THR A 180 -12.60 -19.08 -0.94
C THR A 180 -13.82 -19.78 -1.54
N GLY A 181 -14.15 -19.45 -2.79
CA GLY A 181 -15.38 -19.83 -3.47
C GLY A 181 -16.59 -18.98 -3.06
N GLN A 182 -16.35 -17.86 -2.37
CA GLN A 182 -17.38 -16.90 -2.01
C GLN A 182 -17.36 -15.74 -3.01
N ASP A 183 -18.29 -15.78 -3.95
CA ASP A 183 -18.41 -14.78 -5.03
C ASP A 183 -19.59 -13.81 -4.80
N ASP A 184 -20.27 -13.91 -3.65
CA ASP A 184 -21.41 -13.05 -3.33
C ASP A 184 -21.00 -11.57 -3.32
N GLY A 185 -21.68 -10.76 -4.13
CA GLY A 185 -21.41 -9.32 -4.27
C GLY A 185 -20.31 -8.96 -5.28
N LEU A 186 -19.70 -9.93 -5.96
CA LEU A 186 -18.80 -9.69 -7.08
C LEU A 186 -19.57 -9.60 -8.40
N SER A 187 -18.99 -8.89 -9.37
CA SER A 187 -19.53 -8.75 -10.72
C SER A 187 -19.58 -10.07 -11.50
N ALA A 188 -18.66 -10.98 -11.19
CA ALA A 188 -18.56 -12.32 -11.76
C ALA A 188 -17.71 -13.22 -10.84
N PRO A 189 -17.83 -14.56 -10.97
CA PRO A 189 -16.96 -15.49 -10.26
C PRO A 189 -15.47 -15.19 -10.49
N VAL A 190 -14.66 -15.45 -9.48
CA VAL A 190 -13.20 -15.35 -9.62
C VAL A 190 -12.65 -16.68 -10.10
N THR A 191 -11.92 -16.66 -11.23
CA THR A 191 -11.24 -17.85 -11.77
C THR A 191 -9.80 -17.52 -12.13
N PHE A 192 -8.97 -18.54 -12.28
CA PHE A 192 -7.57 -18.38 -12.70
C PHE A 192 -7.37 -18.53 -14.22
N ASP A 193 -8.45 -18.64 -15.00
CA ASP A 193 -8.39 -18.92 -16.44
C ASP A 193 -7.66 -17.83 -17.24
N SER A 194 -7.65 -16.60 -16.72
CA SER A 194 -6.96 -15.46 -17.32
C SER A 194 -5.45 -15.45 -17.05
N ILE A 195 -4.92 -16.35 -16.21
CA ILE A 195 -3.52 -16.35 -15.81
C ILE A 195 -2.78 -17.50 -16.49
N THR A 196 -1.84 -17.17 -17.39
CA THR A 196 -1.08 -18.18 -18.15
C THR A 196 0.17 -18.69 -17.42
N ASP A 197 0.68 -17.92 -16.44
CA ASP A 197 1.91 -18.22 -15.67
C ASP A 197 1.56 -18.59 -14.22
N ALA A 198 0.63 -19.54 -14.07
CA ALA A 198 0.16 -20.03 -12.78
C ALA A 198 0.01 -21.56 -12.78
N GLU A 199 0.44 -22.19 -11.69
CA GLU A 199 0.16 -23.60 -11.40
C GLU A 199 -1.11 -23.67 -10.55
N VAL A 200 -2.24 -24.03 -11.16
CA VAL A 200 -3.52 -24.20 -10.46
C VAL A 200 -3.52 -25.56 -9.76
N ILE A 201 -3.78 -25.55 -8.46
CA ILE A 201 -3.76 -26.72 -7.59
C ILE A 201 -5.04 -26.77 -6.75
N THR A 202 -5.42 -27.98 -6.32
CA THR A 202 -6.51 -28.18 -5.36
C THR A 202 -5.94 -28.63 -4.04
N ILE A 203 -6.16 -27.86 -2.99
CA ILE A 203 -5.72 -28.16 -1.63
C ILE A 203 -6.96 -28.27 -0.75
N ARG A 204 -7.21 -29.46 -0.18
CA ARG A 204 -8.36 -29.73 0.70
C ARG A 204 -9.72 -29.29 0.11
N GLY A 205 -9.90 -29.48 -1.20
CA GLY A 205 -11.12 -29.10 -1.92
C GLY A 205 -11.26 -27.60 -2.23
N LYS A 206 -10.24 -26.79 -1.93
CA LYS A 206 -10.14 -25.38 -2.34
C LYS A 206 -9.26 -25.23 -3.57
N ILE A 207 -9.66 -24.33 -4.47
CA ILE A 207 -8.88 -23.98 -5.65
C ILE A 207 -7.84 -22.93 -5.23
N ALA A 208 -6.58 -23.21 -5.50
CA ALA A 208 -5.48 -22.30 -5.27
C ALA A 208 -4.57 -22.23 -6.49
N ALA A 209 -3.76 -21.19 -6.59
CA ALA A 209 -2.77 -21.06 -7.66
C ALA A 209 -1.43 -20.59 -7.11
N ARG A 210 -0.36 -21.30 -7.49
CA ARG A 210 1.00 -20.84 -7.30
C ARG A 210 1.42 -19.96 -8.46
N MET A 211 2.01 -18.81 -8.14
CA MET A 211 2.55 -17.89 -9.14
C MET A 211 3.58 -16.94 -8.52
N ARG A 212 4.16 -16.06 -9.34
CA ARG A 212 5.00 -14.96 -8.86
C ARG A 212 4.15 -13.85 -8.21
N LEU A 213 4.71 -13.14 -7.24
CA LEU A 213 4.04 -12.01 -6.59
C LEU A 213 3.56 -10.96 -7.61
N GLU A 214 4.34 -10.65 -8.65
CA GLU A 214 3.91 -9.71 -9.69
C GLU A 214 2.62 -10.15 -10.38
N THR A 215 2.55 -11.42 -10.79
CA THR A 215 1.39 -12.01 -11.47
C THR A 215 0.17 -12.00 -10.55
N ALA A 216 0.36 -12.27 -9.27
CA ALA A 216 -0.70 -12.21 -8.27
C ALA A 216 -1.26 -10.80 -8.08
N ILE A 217 -0.39 -9.78 -8.02
CA ILE A 217 -0.83 -8.39 -7.89
C ILE A 217 -1.51 -7.89 -9.18
N ASP A 218 -1.00 -8.27 -10.35
CA ASP A 218 -1.63 -7.92 -11.64
C ASP A 218 -3.02 -8.51 -11.74
N PHE A 219 -3.19 -9.76 -11.29
CA PHE A 219 -4.49 -10.40 -11.21
C PHE A 219 -5.46 -9.64 -10.29
N ILE A 220 -5.02 -9.22 -9.09
CA ILE A 220 -5.87 -8.47 -8.15
C ILE A 220 -6.23 -7.09 -8.68
N MET A 221 -5.28 -6.36 -9.29
CA MET A 221 -5.56 -5.06 -9.92
C MET A 221 -6.58 -5.21 -11.06
N ALA A 222 -6.51 -6.30 -11.83
CA ALA A 222 -7.48 -6.60 -12.89
C ALA A 222 -8.86 -6.94 -12.34
N LEU A 223 -8.94 -7.62 -11.19
CA LEU A 223 -10.21 -7.82 -10.48
C LEU A 223 -10.79 -6.49 -10.00
N GLU A 224 -9.98 -5.61 -9.40
CA GLU A 224 -10.43 -4.27 -8.98
C GLU A 224 -10.98 -3.47 -10.17
N GLU A 225 -10.27 -3.45 -11.31
CA GLU A 225 -10.73 -2.79 -12.53
C GLU A 225 -12.04 -3.38 -13.06
N ARG A 226 -12.20 -4.71 -13.01
CA ARG A 226 -13.44 -5.39 -13.38
C ARG A 226 -14.60 -4.97 -12.50
N GLU A 227 -14.42 -4.94 -11.18
CA GLU A 227 -15.46 -4.50 -10.25
C GLU A 227 -15.79 -3.02 -10.42
N ASP A 228 -14.78 -2.17 -10.68
CA ASP A 228 -14.97 -0.74 -10.96
C ASP A 228 -15.75 -0.50 -12.27
N MET A 229 -15.52 -1.31 -13.31
CA MET A 229 -16.31 -1.25 -14.54
C MET A 229 -17.76 -1.68 -14.33
N ALA A 230 -18.02 -2.63 -13.43
CA ALA A 230 -19.35 -3.18 -13.19
C ALA A 230 -20.19 -2.31 -12.24
N PHE A 231 -19.58 -1.78 -11.19
CA PHE A 231 -20.27 -1.11 -10.09
C PHE A 231 -19.87 0.36 -9.89
N GLY A 232 -18.92 0.86 -10.70
CA GLY A 232 -18.26 2.14 -10.45
C GLY A 232 -17.24 2.04 -9.30
N PRO A 233 -16.48 3.13 -9.04
CA PRO A 233 -15.54 3.16 -7.95
C PRO A 233 -16.27 2.91 -6.62
N GLN A 234 -15.91 1.83 -5.95
CA GLN A 234 -16.48 1.48 -4.66
C GLN A 234 -15.52 1.70 -3.49
N PRO A 235 -16.07 2.15 -2.35
CA PRO A 235 -17.35 2.81 -2.20
C PRO A 235 -17.34 4.17 -2.90
N ASP A 236 -18.55 4.66 -3.18
CA ASP A 236 -18.76 5.91 -3.90
C ASP A 236 -17.85 7.04 -3.38
N PRO A 237 -16.90 7.53 -4.19
CA PRO A 237 -15.98 8.58 -3.81
C PRO A 237 -16.71 9.84 -3.34
N VAL A 238 -17.89 10.17 -3.88
CA VAL A 238 -18.67 11.34 -3.46
C VAL A 238 -19.32 11.11 -2.11
N ALA A 239 -19.97 9.96 -1.89
CA ALA A 239 -20.49 9.60 -0.57
C ALA A 239 -19.37 9.61 0.49
N SER A 240 -18.16 9.22 0.08
CA SER A 240 -16.95 9.22 0.88
C SER A 240 -16.54 10.63 1.37
N THR A 241 -17.01 11.68 0.70
CA THR A 241 -16.69 13.08 1.06
C THR A 241 -17.72 13.76 1.96
N THR A 242 -18.82 13.07 2.28
CA THR A 242 -19.97 13.69 2.99
C THR A 242 -19.66 14.17 4.41
N SER A 243 -18.54 13.74 4.99
CA SER A 243 -17.90 14.46 6.08
C SER A 243 -16.40 14.51 5.86
N TYR A 244 -15.92 15.45 5.05
CA TYR A 244 -14.53 15.86 5.21
C TYR A 244 -14.27 16.17 6.67
N ASP A 245 -13.16 15.63 7.18
CA ASP A 245 -12.73 15.89 8.54
C ASP A 245 -12.74 17.42 8.77
N HIS A 246 -13.35 17.86 9.86
CA HIS A 246 -13.37 19.26 10.29
C HIS A 246 -11.96 19.87 10.26
N HIS A 247 -10.93 19.03 10.46
CA HIS A 247 -9.53 19.41 10.35
C HIS A 247 -9.13 19.91 8.95
N ILE A 248 -9.62 19.32 7.85
CA ILE A 248 -9.27 19.72 6.48
C ILE A 248 -9.87 21.09 6.14
N GLN A 249 -11.15 21.32 6.47
CA GLN A 249 -11.80 22.62 6.26
C GLN A 249 -11.13 23.73 7.09
N THR A 250 -10.72 23.40 8.32
CA THR A 250 -9.98 24.31 9.19
C THR A 250 -8.65 24.72 8.55
N ASP A 251 -7.93 23.77 7.97
CA ASP A 251 -6.65 24.01 7.32
C ASP A 251 -6.79 24.83 6.02
N ALA A 252 -7.83 24.55 5.22
CA ALA A 252 -8.18 25.36 4.06
C ALA A 252 -8.44 26.82 4.47
N SER A 253 -9.20 27.03 5.55
CA SER A 253 -9.58 28.35 6.06
C SER A 253 -8.35 29.17 6.46
N LYS A 254 -7.36 28.55 7.15
CA LYS A 254 -6.11 29.22 7.53
C LYS A 254 -5.30 29.69 6.32
N LEU A 255 -5.41 29.00 5.17
CA LEU A 255 -4.72 29.37 3.93
C LEU A 255 -5.49 30.37 3.07
N GLY A 256 -6.68 30.80 3.52
CA GLY A 256 -7.48 31.82 2.85
C GLY A 256 -8.62 31.29 1.99
N TRP A 257 -9.02 30.02 2.13
CA TRP A 257 -10.17 29.44 1.40
C TRP A 257 -11.51 30.13 1.71
N GLY A 258 -11.66 30.59 2.96
CA GLY A 258 -12.93 31.15 3.46
C GLY A 258 -13.88 30.07 3.98
N ASP A 259 -15.17 30.39 4.05
CA ASP A 259 -16.21 29.56 4.67
C ASP A 259 -16.91 28.59 3.70
N GLU A 260 -16.51 28.60 2.42
CA GLU A 260 -17.07 27.70 1.42
C GLU A 260 -16.67 26.24 1.73
N PRO A 261 -17.61 25.28 1.75
CA PRO A 261 -17.28 23.89 2.01
C PRO A 261 -16.43 23.31 0.87
N LEU A 262 -15.43 22.51 1.24
CA LEU A 262 -14.77 21.62 0.29
C LEU A 262 -15.77 20.56 -0.20
N THR A 263 -15.83 20.31 -1.50
CA THR A 263 -16.78 19.39 -2.12
C THR A 263 -16.10 18.48 -3.13
N GLY A 264 -16.67 17.28 -3.31
CA GLY A 264 -16.19 16.28 -4.27
C GLY A 264 -14.87 15.61 -3.86
N PRO A 265 -14.56 14.41 -4.38
CA PRO A 265 -13.43 13.58 -3.92
C PRO A 265 -12.08 14.28 -4.10
N SER A 266 -11.13 13.99 -3.20
CA SER A 266 -9.83 14.67 -3.21
C SER A 266 -8.98 14.29 -4.42
N SER A 267 -9.31 13.18 -5.09
CA SER A 267 -8.74 12.77 -6.38
C SER A 267 -9.05 13.73 -7.53
N GLN A 268 -9.98 14.69 -7.34
CA GLN A 268 -10.35 15.70 -8.33
C GLN A 268 -9.89 17.12 -7.96
N TRP A 269 -9.26 17.31 -6.81
CA TRP A 269 -8.90 18.64 -6.30
C TRP A 269 -7.75 19.31 -7.06
N VAL A 270 -6.84 18.52 -7.62
CA VAL A 270 -5.60 19.03 -8.21
C VAL A 270 -5.75 19.15 -9.72
N ASP A 271 -5.62 20.38 -10.23
CA ASP A 271 -5.49 20.60 -11.67
C ASP A 271 -4.09 20.19 -12.14
N MET A 272 -4.02 19.04 -12.80
CA MET A 272 -2.77 18.47 -13.31
C MET A 272 -2.20 19.23 -14.53
N ASN A 273 -2.93 20.19 -15.10
CA ASN A 273 -2.34 21.11 -16.09
C ASN A 273 -1.49 22.18 -15.42
N ILE A 274 -1.74 22.45 -14.12
CA ILE A 274 -0.96 23.38 -13.31
C ILE A 274 0.14 22.62 -12.55
N PHE A 275 -0.23 21.51 -11.91
CA PHE A 275 0.68 20.65 -11.15
C PHE A 275 0.97 19.36 -11.93
N ILE A 276 1.91 19.46 -12.86
CA ILE A 276 2.28 18.36 -13.76
C ILE A 276 3.05 17.27 -13.00
N ASP A 277 3.98 17.69 -12.14
CA ASP A 277 4.81 16.80 -11.34
C ASP A 277 4.19 16.53 -9.97
N TRP A 278 4.42 15.32 -9.44
CA TRP A 278 4.04 15.02 -8.06
C TRP A 278 4.93 15.76 -7.07
N THR A 279 4.36 16.78 -6.44
CA THR A 279 4.99 17.67 -5.48
C THR A 279 4.14 17.84 -4.23
N GLY A 280 4.67 18.49 -3.19
CA GLY A 280 4.05 18.67 -1.90
C GLY A 280 4.40 17.59 -0.88
N GLU A 281 3.63 17.54 0.21
CA GLU A 281 3.96 16.70 1.36
C GLU A 281 3.88 15.20 1.09
N GLY A 282 2.95 14.75 0.25
CA GLY A 282 2.86 13.35 -0.18
C GLY A 282 4.14 12.90 -0.89
N ALA A 283 4.58 13.67 -1.89
CA ALA A 283 5.83 13.42 -2.62
C ALA A 283 7.06 13.49 -1.69
N ARG A 284 7.09 14.47 -0.77
CA ARG A 284 8.17 14.59 0.22
C ARG A 284 8.26 13.36 1.11
N TYR A 285 7.12 12.93 1.65
CA TYR A 285 7.08 11.79 2.56
C TYR A 285 7.36 10.49 1.83
N ASP A 286 6.89 10.31 0.59
CA ASP A 286 7.30 9.15 -0.19
C ASP A 286 8.83 9.16 -0.36
N GLN A 287 9.43 10.22 -0.87
CA GLN A 287 10.88 10.24 -1.11
C GLN A 287 11.74 10.09 0.15
N ASN A 288 11.31 10.64 1.28
CA ASN A 288 12.13 10.72 2.51
C ASN A 288 11.62 9.89 3.68
N GLY A 289 10.48 9.23 3.53
CA GLY A 289 9.79 8.50 4.58
C GLY A 289 10.59 7.32 5.08
N PHE A 290 10.25 6.86 6.29
CA PHE A 290 10.99 5.82 6.99
C PHE A 290 11.03 4.51 6.20
N VAL A 291 9.91 4.10 5.60
CA VAL A 291 9.86 2.87 4.79
C VAL A 291 10.71 2.96 3.52
N ASN A 292 10.72 4.10 2.83
CA ASN A 292 11.61 4.30 1.68
C ASN A 292 13.08 4.38 2.08
N GLY A 293 13.39 5.01 3.22
CA GLY A 293 14.73 4.98 3.81
C GLY A 293 15.20 3.56 4.15
N LEU A 294 14.33 2.73 4.74
CA LEU A 294 14.64 1.33 5.05
C LEU A 294 14.77 0.48 3.79
N ALA A 295 13.85 0.59 2.84
CA ALA A 295 13.92 -0.13 1.58
C ALA A 295 15.19 0.23 0.79
N ARG A 296 15.51 1.52 0.70
CA ARG A 296 16.74 2.00 0.06
C ARG A 296 17.98 1.48 0.77
N THR A 297 18.04 1.57 2.10
CA THR A 297 19.14 1.00 2.90
C THR A 297 19.28 -0.51 2.68
N CYS A 298 18.17 -1.24 2.53
CA CYS A 298 18.20 -2.67 2.26
C CYS A 298 18.73 -2.98 0.85
N LEU A 299 18.30 -2.23 -0.17
CA LEU A 299 18.79 -2.39 -1.54
C LEU A 299 20.28 -1.99 -1.65
N GLU A 300 20.68 -0.87 -1.04
CA GLU A 300 22.06 -0.36 -1.06
C GLU A 300 23.01 -1.21 -0.21
N ALA A 301 22.60 -1.67 0.97
CA ALA A 301 23.41 -2.56 1.82
C ALA A 301 23.59 -3.96 1.22
N SER A 302 22.73 -4.37 0.29
CA SER A 302 22.84 -5.66 -0.40
C SER A 302 24.02 -5.74 -1.36
N CYS A 303 24.64 -4.61 -1.74
CA CYS A 303 25.97 -4.62 -2.38
C CYS A 303 27.07 -5.24 -1.49
N LYS A 304 26.82 -5.48 -0.20
CA LYS A 304 27.75 -6.17 0.72
C LYS A 304 27.32 -7.59 1.10
N CYS A 305 26.15 -8.05 0.67
CA CYS A 305 25.62 -9.36 1.05
C CYS A 305 26.04 -10.49 0.10
N ILE A 306 26.41 -10.17 -1.14
CA ILE A 306 26.92 -11.15 -2.13
C ILE A 306 28.27 -11.75 -1.69
N ASP A 307 29.02 -11.08 -0.80
CA ASP A 307 30.36 -11.51 -0.37
C ASP A 307 30.43 -12.31 0.95
N LYS A 308 29.29 -12.55 1.63
CA LYS A 308 29.30 -13.34 2.89
C LYS A 308 28.88 -14.79 2.74
N ASP A 309 28.03 -15.13 1.77
CA ASP A 309 27.56 -16.51 1.56
C ASP A 309 28.57 -17.40 0.80
N ARG A 310 29.70 -16.84 0.38
CA ARG A 310 30.80 -17.60 -0.28
C ARG A 310 31.86 -18.15 0.68
N ARG A 311 31.71 -17.95 2.00
CA ARG A 311 32.69 -18.41 3.00
C ARG A 311 32.29 -19.64 3.80
N ASP A 312 31.09 -20.19 3.58
CA ASP A 312 30.60 -21.39 4.27
C ASP A 312 30.24 -22.53 3.29
N GLN A 313 30.97 -22.66 2.16
CA GLN A 313 30.99 -23.87 1.33
C GLN A 313 32.35 -24.56 1.41
#